data_AF-A0A9L0TAE7-F1
#
_entry.id   AF-A0A9L0TAE7-F1
#
_cell.length_a   1.000
_cell.length_b   1.000
_cell.length_c   1.000
_cell.angle_alpha   90.00
_cell.angle_beta   90.00
_cell.angle_gamma   90.00
#
_symmetry.space_group_name_H-M   'P 1'
#
loop_
_entity.id
_entity.type
_entity.pdbx_description
1 polymer ?
#
loop_
_entity_poly.entity_id
_entity_poly.type
_entity_poly.pdbx_seq_one_letter_code
_entity_poly.pdbx_strand_id
1 'polypeptide(L)'
;MQHLYPVDILEDDPEGHREAALAYYASLRAGVRPSAEVFSLPTGEQVKLEASSVCFCTVHRDEPQQKILVLVNPQDTKTVVAVYIKESWWTTEDVLRTSDPAREGLMKVQSFGERIVLFILNVVIFGRLERNLDDDAMFFLPHSVKEQAKILWRDGAAVGFYTTKMKGSLCGSGTGACYLLPVFDTVFVRRRCRRQGLGMAMLRDFCEAFRDEEALGLSCPVSPAMYQVCRKFLLAWPEERGRLWEVEPPGAWGQRGNIWLKVQLQRSSLPDSHPGNSKEDVSGHRRTSQDNGSRQSTMVKAARTGSAEKN
;
A
#
# COMPACT_ATOMS: atom_id res chain seq x y z
N MET A 1 -0.16 -5.37 34.94
CA MET A 1 0.96 -5.03 34.05
C MET A 1 0.37 -4.41 32.80
N GLN A 2 0.83 -3.22 32.39
CA GLN A 2 0.48 -2.70 31.07
C GLN A 2 1.07 -3.65 30.02
N HIS A 3 0.23 -4.08 29.07
CA HIS A 3 0.69 -4.91 27.97
C HIS A 3 1.45 -4.02 27.00
N LEU A 4 2.78 -4.04 27.00
CA LEU A 4 3.58 -3.24 26.06
C LEU A 4 3.63 -3.92 24.69
N TYR A 5 3.70 -3.12 23.62
CA TYR A 5 3.81 -3.60 22.24
C TYR A 5 5.20 -3.31 21.66
N PRO A 6 5.59 -3.95 20.53
CA PRO A 6 6.92 -3.81 19.96
C PRO A 6 7.39 -2.35 19.78
N VAL A 7 6.53 -1.48 19.25
CA VAL A 7 6.85 -0.06 19.04
C VAL A 7 7.06 0.72 20.34
N ASP A 8 6.56 0.23 21.47
CA ASP A 8 6.70 0.86 22.79
C ASP A 8 8.03 0.51 23.46
N ILE A 9 8.66 -0.61 23.07
CA ILE A 9 9.81 -1.20 23.78
C ILE A 9 11.07 -1.29 22.94
N LEU A 10 10.95 -1.10 21.62
CA LEU A 10 12.08 -1.17 20.71
C LEU A 10 12.90 0.11 20.79
N GLU A 11 14.18 -0.05 21.13
CA GLU A 11 15.16 1.03 21.10
C GLU A 11 15.51 1.39 19.66
N ASP A 12 15.97 2.62 19.43
CA ASP A 12 16.36 3.10 18.10
C ASP A 12 17.77 2.58 17.72
N ASP A 13 17.91 1.26 17.71
CA ASP A 13 19.13 0.51 17.40
C ASP A 13 18.87 -0.57 16.33
N PRO A 14 18.87 -0.19 15.04
CA PRO A 14 18.68 -1.13 13.94
C PRO A 14 19.76 -2.22 13.87
N GLU A 15 20.99 -1.91 14.28
CA GLU A 15 22.13 -2.83 14.21
C GLU A 15 22.04 -3.90 15.28
N GLY A 16 21.80 -3.53 16.55
CA GLY A 16 21.58 -4.51 17.62
C GLY A 16 20.37 -5.40 17.33
N HIS A 17 19.30 -4.84 16.76
CA HIS A 17 18.17 -5.65 16.30
C HIS A 17 18.58 -6.66 15.22
N ARG A 18 19.38 -6.25 14.23
CA ARG A 18 19.88 -7.11 13.16
C ARG A 18 20.77 -8.22 13.72
N GLU A 19 21.66 -7.92 14.67
CA GLU A 19 22.54 -8.89 15.30
C GLU A 19 21.75 -9.94 16.09
N ALA A 20 20.76 -9.52 16.88
CA ALA A 20 19.88 -10.43 17.62
C ALA A 20 19.09 -11.35 16.68
N ALA A 21 18.58 -10.81 15.56
CA ALA A 21 17.87 -11.57 14.55
C ALA A 21 18.78 -12.60 13.84
N LEU A 22 20.03 -12.23 13.53
CA LEU A 22 21.02 -13.14 12.94
C LEU A 22 21.42 -14.26 13.90
N ALA A 23 21.65 -13.93 15.18
CA ALA A 23 21.95 -14.92 16.22
C ALA A 23 20.79 -15.91 16.39
N TYR A 24 19.56 -15.41 16.42
CA TYR A 24 18.36 -16.25 16.49
C TYR A 24 18.28 -17.20 15.28
N TYR A 25 18.41 -16.67 14.06
CA TYR A 25 18.35 -17.48 12.84
C TYR A 25 19.47 -18.52 12.76
N ALA A 26 20.69 -18.19 13.20
CA ALA A 26 21.80 -19.12 13.29
C ALA A 26 21.51 -20.27 14.27
N SER A 27 20.88 -19.96 15.42
CA SER A 27 20.48 -20.97 16.41
C SER A 27 19.45 -21.96 15.86
N LEU A 28 18.51 -21.48 15.02
CA LEU A 28 17.54 -22.34 14.32
C LEU A 28 18.23 -23.27 13.32
N ARG A 29 19.18 -22.74 12.52
CA ARG A 29 19.91 -23.56 11.53
C ARG A 29 20.81 -24.62 12.16
N ALA A 30 21.40 -24.31 13.31
CA ALA A 30 22.27 -25.24 14.01
C ALA A 30 21.50 -26.36 14.75
N GLY A 31 20.16 -26.29 14.80
CA GLY A 31 19.34 -27.26 15.54
C GLY A 31 19.59 -27.22 17.05
N VAL A 32 20.13 -26.11 17.57
CA VAL A 32 20.51 -25.94 18.98
C VAL A 32 19.27 -25.69 19.85
N ARG A 33 18.18 -25.20 19.26
CA ARG A 33 16.91 -24.99 19.95
C ARG A 33 16.09 -26.28 20.05
N PRO A 34 15.22 -26.43 21.07
CA PRO A 34 14.32 -27.57 21.18
C PRO A 34 13.49 -27.74 19.90
N SER A 35 13.34 -28.97 19.39
CA SER A 35 12.64 -29.24 18.12
C SER A 35 11.12 -28.95 18.13
N ALA A 36 10.61 -28.32 19.19
CA ALA A 36 9.20 -28.13 19.49
C ALA A 36 8.79 -26.67 19.71
N GLU A 37 9.66 -25.70 19.44
CA GLU A 37 9.25 -24.29 19.47
C GLU A 37 8.16 -24.04 18.41
N VAL A 38 6.97 -23.69 18.86
CA VAL A 38 5.80 -23.40 18.03
C VAL A 38 5.29 -21.99 18.32
N PHE A 39 4.91 -21.29 17.27
CA PHE A 39 4.22 -20.01 17.36
C PHE A 39 2.73 -20.22 17.14
N SER A 40 1.91 -19.77 18.10
CA SER A 40 0.45 -19.90 18.02
C SER A 40 -0.15 -18.64 17.39
N LEU A 41 -0.85 -18.81 16.28
CA LEU A 41 -1.59 -17.74 15.62
C LEU A 41 -2.89 -17.45 16.38
N PRO A 42 -3.47 -16.25 16.23
CA PRO A 42 -4.78 -15.92 16.81
C PRO A 42 -5.92 -16.85 16.35
N THR A 43 -5.74 -17.54 15.22
CA THR A 43 -6.68 -18.55 14.70
C THR A 43 -6.62 -19.88 15.44
N GLY A 44 -5.62 -20.08 16.32
CA GLY A 44 -5.30 -21.35 16.96
C GLY A 44 -4.37 -22.26 16.16
N GLU A 45 -4.07 -21.90 14.90
CA GLU A 45 -3.08 -22.60 14.08
C GLU A 45 -1.67 -22.43 14.68
N GLN A 46 -0.87 -23.50 14.64
CA GLN A 46 0.50 -23.48 15.13
C GLN A 46 1.49 -23.57 13.98
N VAL A 47 2.46 -22.66 13.98
CA VAL A 47 3.56 -22.63 13.03
C VAL A 47 4.84 -23.07 13.74
N LYS A 48 5.50 -24.10 13.22
CA LYS A 48 6.80 -24.52 13.74
C LYS A 48 7.86 -23.46 13.47
N LEU A 49 8.66 -23.15 14.48
CA LEU A 49 9.78 -22.21 14.38
C LEU A 49 11.02 -22.97 13.90
N GLU A 50 11.24 -22.97 12.60
CA GLU A 50 12.33 -23.69 11.94
C GLU A 50 12.95 -22.82 10.82
N ALA A 51 14.15 -23.19 10.37
CA ALA A 51 14.86 -22.38 9.38
C ALA A 51 14.13 -22.22 8.03
N SER A 52 13.22 -23.15 7.69
CA SER A 52 12.36 -23.15 6.50
C SER A 52 11.15 -22.22 6.63
N SER A 53 10.64 -21.98 7.83
CA SER A 53 9.49 -21.10 8.07
C SER A 53 9.90 -19.66 8.33
N VAL A 54 11.20 -19.36 8.37
CA VAL A 54 11.73 -18.05 8.74
C VAL A 54 12.61 -17.48 7.63
N CYS A 55 12.40 -16.21 7.29
CA CYS A 55 13.20 -15.50 6.30
C CYS A 55 13.48 -14.05 6.69
N PHE A 56 14.51 -13.45 6.07
CA PHE A 56 14.82 -12.04 6.25
C PHE A 56 14.10 -11.19 5.19
N CYS A 57 13.50 -10.09 5.64
CA CYS A 57 12.88 -9.10 4.76
C CYS A 57 13.55 -7.74 4.94
N THR A 58 13.89 -7.09 3.83
CA THR A 58 14.49 -5.75 3.85
C THR A 58 13.42 -4.70 4.15
N VAL A 59 13.65 -3.87 5.16
CA VAL A 59 12.72 -2.81 5.59
C VAL A 59 12.72 -1.64 4.62
N HIS A 60 13.88 -1.36 4.03
CA HIS A 60 14.13 -0.24 3.13
C HIS A 60 14.63 -0.70 1.77
N ARG A 61 14.16 -0.07 0.69
CA ARG A 61 14.61 -0.45 -0.65
C ARG A 61 16.07 -0.07 -0.93
N ASP A 62 16.57 0.96 -0.28
CA ASP A 62 17.91 1.55 -0.48
C ASP A 62 18.94 1.12 0.58
N GLU A 63 18.50 0.49 1.67
CA GLU A 63 19.37 -0.02 2.74
C GLU A 63 19.22 -1.54 2.89
N PRO A 64 19.88 -2.34 2.02
CA PRO A 64 19.73 -3.79 2.01
C PRO A 64 20.24 -4.48 3.28
N GLN A 65 21.01 -3.78 4.12
CA GLN A 65 21.51 -4.28 5.39
C GLN A 65 20.44 -4.26 6.49
N GLN A 66 19.50 -3.31 6.44
CA GLN A 66 18.42 -3.20 7.41
C GLN A 66 17.31 -4.20 7.10
N LYS A 67 17.41 -5.36 7.74
CA LYS A 67 16.48 -6.48 7.58
C LYS A 67 15.84 -6.85 8.91
N ILE A 68 14.59 -7.29 8.83
CA ILE A 68 13.87 -7.91 9.93
C ILE A 68 13.66 -9.40 9.65
N LEU A 69 13.59 -10.19 10.70
CA LEU A 69 13.32 -11.61 10.62
C LEU A 69 11.82 -11.84 10.73
N VAL A 70 11.25 -12.52 9.75
CA VAL A 70 9.80 -12.78 9.66
C VAL A 70 9.53 -14.27 9.64
N LEU A 71 8.40 -14.65 10.24
CA LEU A 71 7.82 -15.98 10.18
C LEU A 71 6.79 -16.00 9.06
N VAL A 72 6.90 -16.96 8.15
CA VAL A 72 5.95 -17.15 7.05
C VAL A 72 5.06 -18.36 7.28
N ASN A 73 3.84 -18.32 6.72
CA ASN A 73 2.94 -19.46 6.73
C ASN A 73 3.60 -20.62 5.94
N PRO A 74 3.75 -21.82 6.54
CA PRO A 74 4.35 -22.97 5.86
C PRO A 74 3.63 -23.42 4.58
N GLN A 75 2.32 -23.13 4.47
CA GLN A 75 1.49 -23.59 3.36
C GLN A 75 1.73 -22.79 2.06
N ASP A 76 1.95 -21.48 2.16
CA ASP A 76 2.14 -20.62 0.98
C ASP A 76 3.54 -19.98 0.91
N THR A 77 4.32 -20.01 2.00
CA THR A 77 5.67 -19.45 2.16
C THR A 77 5.82 -17.95 1.83
N LYS A 78 4.70 -17.25 1.62
CA LYS A 78 4.63 -15.85 1.17
C LYS A 78 3.91 -14.96 2.18
N THR A 79 3.00 -15.53 2.95
CA THR A 79 2.23 -14.82 3.97
C THR A 79 3.05 -14.70 5.23
N VAL A 80 3.44 -13.47 5.56
CA VAL A 80 4.09 -13.17 6.84
C VAL A 80 3.05 -13.20 7.95
N VAL A 81 3.30 -14.02 8.97
CA VAL A 81 2.40 -14.22 10.11
C VAL A 81 2.93 -13.64 11.42
N ALA A 82 4.25 -13.51 11.55
CA ALA A 82 4.89 -12.90 12.72
C ALA A 82 6.23 -12.24 12.38
N VAL A 83 6.69 -11.36 13.27
CA VAL A 83 7.98 -10.67 13.18
C VAL A 83 8.75 -10.89 14.48
N TYR A 84 10.04 -11.17 14.37
CA TYR A 84 10.91 -11.31 15.53
C TYR A 84 11.42 -9.93 15.96
N ILE A 85 11.01 -9.49 17.15
CA ILE A 85 11.37 -8.18 17.73
C ILE A 85 11.65 -8.34 19.21
N LYS A 86 12.80 -7.79 19.65
CA LYS A 86 13.24 -7.80 21.06
C LYS A 86 13.16 -9.20 21.67
N GLU A 87 13.84 -10.14 21.02
CA GLU A 87 13.96 -11.54 21.45
C GLU A 87 12.65 -12.35 21.48
N SER A 88 11.57 -11.82 20.90
CA SER A 88 10.25 -12.44 20.91
C SER A 88 9.59 -12.41 19.54
N TRP A 89 8.71 -13.38 19.28
CA TRP A 89 7.85 -13.38 18.09
C TRP A 89 6.56 -12.63 18.36
N TRP A 90 6.20 -11.71 17.47
CA TRP A 90 5.00 -10.89 17.57
C TRP A 90 4.11 -11.10 16.35
N THR A 91 2.80 -11.24 16.57
CA THR A 91 1.86 -11.30 15.45
C THR A 91 1.91 -10.00 14.66
N THR A 92 1.58 -10.05 13.37
CA THR A 92 1.51 -8.83 12.54
C THR A 92 0.52 -7.80 13.09
N GLU A 93 -0.55 -8.23 13.77
CA GLU A 93 -1.49 -7.30 14.43
C GLU A 93 -0.90 -6.67 15.69
N ASP A 94 -0.14 -7.40 16.50
CA ASP A 94 0.47 -6.84 17.73
C ASP A 94 1.60 -5.87 17.40
N VAL A 95 2.33 -6.08 16.31
CA VAL A 95 3.32 -5.10 15.82
C VAL A 95 2.67 -3.77 15.49
N LEU A 96 1.39 -3.76 15.08
CA LEU A 96 0.64 -2.54 14.77
C LEU A 96 -0.01 -1.89 15.98
N ARG A 97 0.12 -2.46 17.18
CA ARG A 97 -0.50 -1.92 18.39
C ARG A 97 0.49 -1.08 19.20
N THR A 98 -0.06 -0.24 20.07
CA THR A 98 0.67 0.57 21.03
C THR A 98 -0.16 0.71 22.30
N SER A 99 0.52 0.77 23.44
CA SER A 99 -0.08 1.07 24.73
C SER A 99 0.19 2.50 25.18
N ASP A 100 0.92 3.29 24.38
CA ASP A 100 1.16 4.70 24.63
C ASP A 100 -0.05 5.54 24.18
N PRO A 101 -0.79 6.16 25.12
CA PRO A 101 -1.94 7.00 24.77
C PRO A 101 -1.54 8.28 24.01
N ALA A 102 -0.26 8.67 24.01
CA ALA A 102 0.22 9.79 23.21
C ALA A 102 0.32 9.45 21.71
N ARG A 103 0.31 8.16 21.35
CA ARG A 103 0.26 7.72 19.95
C ARG A 103 -1.17 7.68 19.43
N GLU A 104 -1.70 8.84 19.09
CA GLU A 104 -3.04 9.02 18.54
C GLU A 104 -3.01 10.05 17.38
N GLY A 105 -3.77 9.79 16.32
CA GLY A 105 -3.81 10.65 15.13
C GLY A 105 -2.61 10.46 14.18
N LEU A 106 -2.38 11.45 13.31
CA LEU A 106 -1.29 11.41 12.32
C LEU A 106 0.03 11.83 12.95
N MET A 107 0.98 10.89 13.02
CA MET A 107 2.29 11.11 13.62
C MET A 107 3.39 10.84 12.61
N LYS A 108 4.43 11.69 12.63
CA LYS A 108 5.63 11.49 11.81
C LYS A 108 6.38 10.26 12.29
N VAL A 109 6.84 9.45 11.35
CA VAL A 109 7.72 8.31 11.63
C VAL A 109 9.12 8.85 11.98
N GLN A 110 9.60 8.55 13.18
CA GLN A 110 10.86 9.06 13.73
C GLN A 110 11.79 7.96 14.24
N SER A 111 11.26 6.79 14.60
CA SER A 111 12.01 5.67 15.17
C SER A 111 12.06 4.46 14.23
N PHE A 112 13.03 3.58 14.47
CA PHE A 112 13.12 2.28 13.82
C PHE A 112 11.88 1.41 14.08
N GLY A 113 11.32 1.43 15.29
CA GLY A 113 10.06 0.73 15.60
C GLY A 113 8.90 1.19 14.72
N GLU A 114 8.74 2.50 14.53
CA GLU A 114 7.73 3.04 13.62
C GLU A 114 8.04 2.71 12.14
N ARG A 115 9.31 2.60 11.74
CA ARG A 115 9.68 2.10 10.41
C ARG A 115 9.25 0.65 10.20
N ILE A 116 9.35 -0.20 11.21
CA ILE A 116 8.81 -1.57 11.17
C ILE A 116 7.28 -1.53 11.06
N VAL A 117 6.58 -0.71 11.84
CA VAL A 117 5.11 -0.53 11.73
C VAL A 117 4.71 -0.11 10.31
N LEU A 118 5.39 0.87 9.74
CA LEU A 118 5.18 1.33 8.37
C LEU A 118 5.41 0.19 7.36
N PHE A 119 6.48 -0.57 7.51
CA PHE A 119 6.78 -1.73 6.67
C PHE A 119 5.67 -2.78 6.75
N ILE A 120 5.18 -3.11 7.95
CA ILE A 120 4.09 -4.08 8.14
C ILE A 120 2.80 -3.58 7.50
N LEU A 121 2.42 -2.32 7.69
CA LEU A 121 1.24 -1.75 7.02
C LEU A 121 1.37 -1.82 5.49
N ASN A 122 2.55 -1.50 4.96
CA ASN A 122 2.79 -1.39 3.53
C ASN A 122 2.95 -2.76 2.84
N VAL A 123 3.95 -3.53 3.24
CA VAL A 123 4.38 -4.73 2.51
C VAL A 123 3.53 -5.94 2.90
N VAL A 124 3.15 -6.04 4.18
CA VAL A 124 2.42 -7.20 4.70
C VAL A 124 0.92 -6.98 4.61
N ILE A 125 0.37 -5.99 5.33
CA ILE A 125 -1.07 -5.78 5.39
C ILE A 125 -1.61 -5.33 4.04
N PHE A 126 -1.12 -4.22 3.48
CA PHE A 126 -1.54 -3.80 2.15
C PHE A 126 -1.08 -4.79 1.09
N GLY A 127 0.22 -5.04 0.97
CA GLY A 127 0.80 -5.80 -0.14
C GLY A 127 0.33 -7.25 -0.28
N ARG A 128 -0.09 -7.91 0.82
CA ARG A 128 -0.51 -9.33 0.83
C ARG A 128 -1.93 -9.57 1.31
N LEU A 129 -2.39 -8.91 2.37
CA LEU A 129 -3.66 -9.26 3.02
C LEU A 129 -4.86 -8.46 2.51
N GLU A 130 -4.67 -7.17 2.23
CA GLU A 130 -5.77 -6.23 1.98
C GLU A 130 -5.82 -5.64 0.57
N ARG A 131 -4.78 -5.82 -0.25
CA ARG A 131 -4.78 -5.46 -1.68
C ARG A 131 -5.60 -6.45 -2.50
N ASN A 132 -6.19 -5.97 -3.60
CA ASN A 132 -6.72 -6.85 -4.64
C ASN A 132 -5.55 -7.42 -5.45
N LEU A 133 -5.34 -8.74 -5.38
CA LEU A 133 -4.22 -9.39 -6.07
C LEU A 133 -4.37 -9.40 -7.59
N ASP A 134 -5.60 -9.22 -8.10
CA ASP A 134 -5.88 -9.14 -9.54
C ASP A 134 -5.59 -7.74 -10.13
N ASP A 135 -5.28 -6.76 -9.28
CA ASP A 135 -4.88 -5.41 -9.67
C ASP A 135 -3.34 -5.31 -9.64
N ASP A 136 -2.71 -5.83 -10.68
CA ASP A 136 -1.25 -5.87 -10.87
C ASP A 136 -0.61 -4.48 -10.92
N ALA A 137 -1.39 -3.41 -11.08
CA ALA A 137 -0.89 -2.05 -11.26
C ALA A 137 -0.51 -1.33 -9.95
N MET A 138 -0.81 -1.90 -8.77
CA MET A 138 -0.76 -1.16 -7.50
C MET A 138 -0.02 -1.91 -6.38
N PHE A 139 1.27 -2.21 -6.55
CA PHE A 139 2.14 -2.68 -5.46
C PHE A 139 3.09 -1.58 -4.99
N PHE A 140 3.18 -1.40 -3.67
CA PHE A 140 4.13 -0.46 -3.07
C PHE A 140 5.40 -1.20 -2.66
N LEU A 141 6.53 -0.77 -3.20
CA LEU A 141 7.84 -1.23 -2.74
C LEU A 141 8.10 -0.73 -1.30
N PRO A 142 9.02 -1.37 -0.57
CA PRO A 142 9.56 -0.80 0.66
C PRO A 142 10.01 0.65 0.44
N HIS A 143 9.71 1.52 1.41
CA HIS A 143 10.04 2.93 1.33
C HIS A 143 11.54 3.16 1.54
N SER A 144 12.06 4.24 0.97
CA SER A 144 13.45 4.62 1.23
C SER A 144 13.61 5.07 2.68
N VAL A 145 14.80 4.87 3.26
CA VAL A 145 15.12 5.41 4.60
C VAL A 145 14.97 6.94 4.66
N LYS A 146 15.20 7.63 3.54
CA LYS A 146 15.10 9.09 3.40
C LYS A 146 13.68 9.57 3.15
N GLU A 147 12.75 8.65 2.88
CA GLU A 147 11.37 8.98 2.58
C GLU A 147 10.62 9.33 3.86
N GLN A 148 9.96 10.49 3.86
CA GLN A 148 9.15 10.92 4.99
C GLN A 148 7.81 10.17 4.96
N ALA A 149 7.33 9.82 6.14
CA ALA A 149 6.07 9.12 6.31
C ALA A 149 5.36 9.61 7.57
N LYS A 150 4.03 9.49 7.57
CA LYS A 150 3.22 9.57 8.77
C LYS A 150 2.38 8.31 8.92
N ILE A 151 2.27 7.81 10.15
CA ILE A 151 1.37 6.73 10.53
C ILE A 151 0.13 7.36 11.17
N LEU A 152 -1.05 6.87 10.80
CA LEU A 152 -2.30 7.20 11.48
C LEU A 152 -2.54 6.16 12.58
N TRP A 153 -2.46 6.62 13.82
CA TRP A 153 -2.83 5.88 15.01
C TRP A 153 -4.27 6.18 15.40
N ARG A 154 -5.01 5.15 15.81
CA ARG A 154 -6.37 5.27 16.33
C ARG A 154 -6.66 4.10 17.26
N ASP A 155 -7.18 4.40 18.45
CA ASP A 155 -7.63 3.42 19.44
C ASP A 155 -6.53 2.39 19.78
N GLY A 156 -5.29 2.86 19.96
CA GLY A 156 -4.13 2.03 20.30
C GLY A 156 -3.59 1.17 19.15
N ALA A 157 -3.96 1.46 17.89
CA ALA A 157 -3.45 0.75 16.72
C ALA A 157 -3.11 1.66 15.54
N ALA A 158 -2.09 1.28 14.78
CA ALA A 158 -1.77 1.86 13.49
C ALA A 158 -2.78 1.37 12.43
N VAL A 159 -3.56 2.29 11.87
CA VAL A 159 -4.69 2.00 10.96
C VAL A 159 -4.47 2.50 9.53
N GLY A 160 -3.36 3.17 9.27
CA GLY A 160 -3.01 3.63 7.95
C GLY A 160 -1.71 4.43 7.95
N PHE A 161 -1.27 4.84 6.77
CA PHE A 161 -0.12 5.69 6.60
C PHE A 161 -0.23 6.51 5.32
N TYR A 162 0.61 7.53 5.21
CA TYR A 162 0.97 8.09 3.92
C TYR A 162 2.47 8.43 3.88
N THR A 163 3.05 8.47 2.69
CA THR A 163 4.44 8.91 2.46
C THR A 163 4.51 10.15 1.59
N THR A 164 5.64 10.85 1.70
CA THR A 164 5.90 12.07 0.95
C THR A 164 7.26 12.00 0.27
N LYS A 165 7.28 12.33 -1.02
CA LYS A 165 8.51 12.69 -1.73
C LYS A 165 8.69 14.20 -1.61
N MET A 166 9.79 14.62 -1.02
CA MET A 166 10.09 16.03 -0.80
C MET A 166 10.56 16.68 -2.10
N LYS A 167 10.20 17.94 -2.32
CA LYS A 167 10.81 18.77 -3.36
C LYS A 167 12.34 18.77 -3.18
N GLY A 168 13.07 18.55 -4.25
CA GLY A 168 14.54 18.40 -4.23
C GLY A 168 15.06 17.00 -3.90
N SER A 169 14.21 16.05 -3.48
CA SER A 169 14.62 14.66 -3.28
C SER A 169 14.76 13.90 -4.60
N LEU A 170 15.64 12.91 -4.66
CA LEU A 170 15.93 12.15 -5.89
C LEU A 170 14.75 11.28 -6.36
N CYS A 171 14.48 11.33 -7.66
CA CYS A 171 13.51 10.51 -8.38
C CYS A 171 14.08 9.11 -8.66
N GLY A 172 14.19 8.31 -7.59
CA GLY A 172 14.72 6.94 -7.66
C GLY A 172 16.23 6.89 -7.89
N SER A 173 16.77 5.67 -7.91
CA SER A 173 18.20 5.43 -8.16
C SER A 173 18.46 5.46 -9.68
N GLY A 174 19.23 6.44 -10.17
CA GLY A 174 19.83 6.38 -11.50
C GLY A 174 19.39 7.44 -12.51
N THR A 175 18.37 8.24 -12.23
CA THR A 175 17.96 9.33 -13.14
C THR A 175 18.75 10.63 -12.93
N GLY A 176 19.29 10.83 -11.73
CA GLY A 176 19.88 12.11 -11.30
C GLY A 176 18.87 13.25 -11.18
N ALA A 177 17.58 13.00 -11.46
CA ALA A 177 16.52 14.00 -11.38
C ALA A 177 15.97 14.12 -9.96
N CYS A 178 15.49 15.30 -9.59
CA CYS A 178 14.84 15.56 -8.31
C CYS A 178 13.37 15.96 -8.50
N TYR A 179 12.53 15.61 -7.53
CA TYR A 179 11.13 16.06 -7.50
C TYR A 179 11.05 17.59 -7.49
N LEU A 180 10.23 18.15 -8.36
CA LEU A 180 10.09 19.62 -8.52
C LEU A 180 9.01 20.23 -7.62
N LEU A 181 8.27 19.40 -6.89
CA LEU A 181 7.22 19.76 -5.94
C LEU A 181 7.09 18.66 -4.88
N PRO A 182 6.49 18.95 -3.70
CA PRO A 182 6.12 17.90 -2.76
C PRO A 182 5.07 16.97 -3.36
N VAL A 183 5.23 15.66 -3.15
CA VAL A 183 4.30 14.65 -3.68
C VAL A 183 3.81 13.74 -2.56
N PHE A 184 2.48 13.65 -2.44
CA PHE A 184 1.76 12.64 -1.67
C PHE A 184 1.83 11.32 -2.41
N ASP A 185 2.71 10.43 -1.97
CA ASP A 185 3.24 9.36 -2.82
C ASP A 185 2.49 8.05 -2.65
N THR A 186 2.60 7.43 -1.47
CA THR A 186 1.82 6.23 -1.14
C THR A 186 0.88 6.54 -0.01
N VAL A 187 -0.33 5.99 -0.07
CA VAL A 187 -1.36 6.15 0.97
C VAL A 187 -2.12 4.85 1.15
N PHE A 188 -2.37 4.49 2.40
CA PHE A 188 -3.13 3.32 2.73
C PHE A 188 -3.93 3.54 4.00
N VAL A 189 -5.18 3.06 3.99
CA VAL A 189 -6.03 2.94 5.17
C VAL A 189 -6.53 1.52 5.22
N ARG A 190 -6.38 0.88 6.39
CA ARG A 190 -6.88 -0.48 6.64
C ARG A 190 -8.36 -0.58 6.30
N ARG A 191 -8.75 -1.68 5.65
CA ARG A 191 -10.09 -1.94 5.12
C ARG A 191 -11.17 -1.75 6.17
N ARG A 192 -10.93 -2.24 7.39
CA ARG A 192 -11.83 -2.11 8.55
C ARG A 192 -12.04 -0.66 9.02
N CYS A 193 -11.14 0.26 8.66
CA CYS A 193 -11.16 1.67 9.04
C CYS A 193 -11.57 2.60 7.86
N ARG A 194 -11.82 2.06 6.66
CA ARG A 194 -12.21 2.87 5.49
C ARG A 194 -13.60 3.46 5.66
N ARG A 195 -13.90 4.48 4.83
CA ARG A 195 -15.18 5.22 4.80
C ARG A 195 -15.48 6.06 6.05
N GLN A 196 -14.48 6.29 6.89
CA GLN A 196 -14.57 7.15 8.08
C GLN A 196 -13.86 8.51 7.90
N GLY A 197 -13.63 8.94 6.66
CA GLY A 197 -12.95 10.22 6.36
C GLY A 197 -11.41 10.22 6.50
N LEU A 198 -10.79 9.09 6.89
CA LEU A 198 -9.35 9.02 7.17
C LEU A 198 -8.44 9.39 5.99
N GLY A 199 -8.73 8.92 4.78
CA GLY A 199 -7.94 9.29 3.60
C GLY A 199 -8.06 10.78 3.26
N MET A 200 -9.21 11.39 3.53
CA MET A 200 -9.41 12.83 3.35
C MET A 200 -8.65 13.63 4.41
N ALA A 201 -8.59 13.14 5.65
CA ALA A 201 -7.80 13.74 6.72
C ALA A 201 -6.29 13.67 6.40
N MET A 202 -5.80 12.56 5.87
CA MET A 202 -4.40 12.44 5.41
C MET A 202 -4.07 13.40 4.27
N LEU A 203 -4.94 13.51 3.26
CA LEU A 203 -4.74 14.44 2.16
C LEU A 203 -4.74 15.90 2.65
N ARG A 204 -5.64 16.23 3.58
CA ARG A 204 -5.72 17.55 4.20
C ARG A 204 -4.44 17.89 4.96
N ASP A 205 -3.99 17.00 5.84
CA ASP A 205 -2.76 17.16 6.62
C ASP A 205 -1.52 17.35 5.72
N PHE A 206 -1.46 16.65 4.57
CA PHE A 206 -0.43 16.90 3.57
C PHE A 206 -0.53 18.31 2.94
N CYS A 207 -1.72 18.75 2.52
CA CYS A 207 -1.90 20.08 1.92
C CYS A 207 -1.56 21.20 2.91
N GLU A 208 -1.95 21.05 4.18
CA GLU A 208 -1.63 22.00 5.26
C GLU A 208 -0.12 22.05 5.55
N ALA A 209 0.57 20.90 5.50
CA ALA A 209 2.02 20.82 5.70
C ALA A 209 2.82 21.57 4.61
N PHE A 210 2.24 21.76 3.42
CA PHE A 210 2.86 22.43 2.28
C PHE A 210 2.01 23.62 1.78
N ARG A 211 1.40 24.38 2.69
CA ARG A 211 0.51 25.51 2.37
C ARG A 211 1.15 26.60 1.48
N ASP A 212 2.47 26.75 1.57
CA ASP A 212 3.22 27.80 0.85
C ASP A 212 3.63 27.37 -0.57
N GLU A 213 3.39 26.11 -0.95
CA GLU A 213 3.69 25.61 -2.30
C GLU A 213 2.51 25.84 -3.25
N GLU A 214 2.78 26.44 -4.42
CA GLU A 214 1.77 26.73 -5.43
C GLU A 214 1.18 25.46 -6.07
N ALA A 215 1.96 24.38 -6.09
CA ALA A 215 1.55 23.09 -6.66
C ALA A 215 1.99 21.93 -5.77
N LEU A 216 1.09 20.98 -5.60
CA LEU A 216 1.26 19.75 -4.83
C LEU A 216 0.94 18.55 -5.72
N GLY A 217 1.72 17.49 -5.57
CA GLY A 217 1.56 16.26 -6.35
C GLY A 217 0.86 15.15 -5.59
N LEU A 218 0.14 14.30 -6.30
CA LEU A 218 -0.18 12.92 -5.95
C LEU A 218 0.52 12.02 -6.96
N SER A 219 1.22 10.99 -6.49
CA SER A 219 1.94 10.08 -7.39
C SER A 219 0.98 9.32 -8.30
N CYS A 220 1.33 9.28 -9.58
CA CYS A 220 0.70 8.41 -10.57
C CYS A 220 1.18 6.95 -10.38
N PRO A 221 0.30 5.93 -10.55
CA PRO A 221 -1.13 6.03 -10.84
C PRO A 221 -1.98 6.31 -9.58
N VAL A 222 -2.99 7.17 -9.71
CA VAL A 222 -3.96 7.42 -8.64
C VAL A 222 -5.09 6.37 -8.69
N SER A 223 -5.27 5.62 -7.61
CA SER A 223 -6.34 4.61 -7.53
C SER A 223 -7.75 5.20 -7.66
N PRO A 224 -8.75 4.45 -8.14
CA PRO A 224 -10.14 4.91 -8.19
C PRO A 224 -10.67 5.35 -6.82
N ALA A 225 -10.28 4.66 -5.74
CA ALA A 225 -10.65 5.02 -4.39
C ALA A 225 -10.05 6.38 -3.97
N MET A 226 -8.79 6.63 -4.34
CA MET A 226 -8.14 7.92 -4.05
C MET A 226 -8.74 9.05 -4.88
N TYR A 227 -9.12 8.81 -6.14
CA TYR A 227 -9.89 9.79 -6.92
C TYR A 227 -11.20 10.20 -6.23
N GLN A 228 -11.91 9.26 -5.59
CA GLN A 228 -13.10 9.59 -4.80
C GLN A 228 -12.78 10.43 -3.56
N VAL A 229 -11.63 10.19 -2.91
CA VAL A 229 -11.13 11.04 -1.81
C VAL A 229 -10.83 12.44 -2.32
N CYS A 230 -10.04 12.57 -3.39
CA CYS A 230 -9.71 13.84 -4.01
C CYS A 230 -10.96 14.62 -4.42
N ARG A 231 -11.96 13.95 -5.01
CA ARG A 231 -13.23 14.57 -5.38
C ARG A 231 -13.92 15.20 -4.18
N LYS A 232 -14.08 14.45 -3.08
CA LYS A 232 -14.74 14.95 -1.86
C LYS A 232 -13.94 16.09 -1.24
N PHE A 233 -12.62 15.96 -1.18
CA PHE A 233 -11.71 16.98 -0.69
C PHE A 233 -11.84 18.29 -1.50
N LEU A 234 -11.71 18.23 -2.82
CA LEU A 234 -11.77 19.40 -3.71
C LEU A 234 -13.17 20.03 -3.80
N LEU A 235 -14.22 19.31 -3.41
CA LEU A 235 -15.55 19.89 -3.21
C LEU A 235 -15.62 20.72 -1.92
N ALA A 236 -15.01 20.24 -0.84
CA ALA A 236 -14.99 20.90 0.46
C ALA A 236 -14.00 22.06 0.54
N TRP A 237 -12.88 22.01 -0.21
CA TRP A 237 -11.84 23.04 -0.26
C TRP A 237 -11.59 23.50 -1.71
N PRO A 238 -12.44 24.40 -2.26
CA PRO A 238 -12.32 24.90 -3.63
C PRO A 238 -10.97 25.56 -3.96
N GLU A 239 -10.31 26.15 -2.97
CA GLU A 239 -8.99 26.77 -3.07
C GLU A 239 -7.89 25.77 -3.48
N GLU A 240 -8.06 24.48 -3.16
CA GLU A 240 -7.09 23.43 -3.50
C GLU A 240 -7.23 22.92 -4.95
N ARG A 241 -8.30 23.31 -5.67
CA ARG A 241 -8.58 22.82 -7.04
C ARG A 241 -7.47 23.16 -8.04
N GLY A 242 -6.81 24.30 -7.85
CA GLY A 242 -5.67 24.71 -8.67
C GLY A 242 -4.33 24.12 -8.21
N ARG A 243 -4.25 23.60 -6.98
CA ARG A 243 -3.00 23.19 -6.32
C ARG A 243 -2.72 21.70 -6.43
N LEU A 244 -3.74 20.84 -6.57
CA LEU A 244 -3.56 19.38 -6.62
C LEU A 244 -3.41 18.81 -8.04
N TRP A 245 -2.31 18.10 -8.27
CA TRP A 245 -1.94 17.49 -9.55
C TRP A 245 -1.64 16.00 -9.39
N GLU A 246 -2.06 15.15 -10.32
CA GLU A 246 -1.49 13.81 -10.48
C GLU A 246 -0.16 13.94 -11.23
N VAL A 247 0.88 13.28 -10.73
CA VAL A 247 2.28 13.57 -11.11
C VAL A 247 3.03 12.30 -11.45
N GLU A 248 3.70 12.30 -12.60
CA GLU A 248 4.80 11.39 -12.91
C GLU A 248 6.14 12.04 -12.50
N PRO A 249 7.09 11.30 -11.90
CA PRO A 249 8.39 11.87 -11.55
C PRO A 249 9.15 12.44 -12.77
N PRO A 250 9.89 13.56 -12.65
CA PRO A 250 10.07 14.44 -11.48
C PRO A 250 8.94 15.44 -11.22
N GLY A 251 7.89 15.42 -12.05
CA GLY A 251 6.78 16.34 -11.96
C GLY A 251 7.10 17.71 -12.53
N ALA A 252 7.66 17.79 -13.73
CA ALA A 252 7.66 19.04 -14.52
C ALA A 252 6.25 19.37 -15.03
N TRP A 253 6.02 20.58 -15.57
CA TRP A 253 4.69 21.00 -16.06
C TRP A 253 4.05 20.03 -17.06
N GLY A 254 4.83 19.42 -17.96
CA GLY A 254 4.35 18.40 -18.90
C GLY A 254 4.08 17.02 -18.30
N GLN A 255 4.39 16.82 -17.01
CA GLN A 255 4.26 15.55 -16.28
C GLN A 255 3.22 15.64 -15.16
N ARG A 256 2.36 16.66 -15.21
CA ARG A 256 1.31 16.91 -14.22
C ARG A 256 -0.04 16.98 -14.92
N GLY A 257 -1.05 16.35 -14.35
CA GLY A 257 -2.45 16.51 -14.75
C GLY A 257 -3.29 17.00 -13.58
N ASN A 258 -4.01 18.11 -13.74
CA ASN A 258 -4.82 18.67 -12.66
C ASN A 258 -5.90 17.67 -12.21
N ILE A 259 -5.95 17.37 -10.91
CA ILE A 259 -6.84 16.33 -10.38
C ILE A 259 -8.30 16.75 -10.49
N TRP A 260 -8.61 18.02 -10.23
CA TRP A 260 -9.98 18.52 -10.32
C TRP A 260 -10.55 18.35 -11.73
N LEU A 261 -9.77 18.73 -12.75
CA LEU A 261 -10.17 18.57 -14.16
C LEU A 261 -10.37 17.10 -14.52
N LYS A 262 -9.47 16.21 -14.11
CA LYS A 262 -9.60 14.75 -14.32
C LYS A 262 -10.88 14.20 -13.67
N VAL A 263 -11.18 14.62 -12.44
CA VAL A 263 -12.42 14.24 -11.74
C VAL A 263 -13.68 14.73 -12.46
N GLN A 264 -13.67 15.95 -13.02
CA GLN A 264 -14.83 16.44 -13.78
C GLN A 264 -15.02 15.69 -15.10
N LEU A 265 -13.95 15.42 -15.84
CA LEU A 265 -14.01 14.68 -17.10
C LEU A 265 -14.57 13.26 -16.91
N GLN A 266 -14.17 12.56 -15.85
CA GLN A 266 -14.73 11.23 -15.51
C GLN A 266 -16.24 11.25 -15.26
N ARG A 267 -16.80 12.37 -14.76
CA ARG A 267 -18.26 12.51 -14.57
C ARG A 267 -18.98 12.66 -15.89
N SER A 268 -18.43 13.43 -16.82
CA SER A 268 -19.02 13.66 -18.14
C SER A 268 -19.03 12.41 -19.01
N SER A 269 -18.19 11.42 -18.71
CA SER A 269 -18.13 10.13 -19.41
C SER A 269 -19.08 9.05 -18.84
N LEU A 270 -19.78 9.32 -17.75
CA LEU A 270 -20.82 8.43 -17.22
C LEU A 270 -22.18 8.88 -17.81
N PRO A 271 -22.87 8.05 -18.63
CA PRO A 271 -24.21 8.37 -19.08
C PRO A 271 -25.14 8.54 -17.88
N ASP A 272 -25.89 9.63 -17.85
CA ASP A 272 -26.94 9.87 -16.86
C ASP A 272 -27.91 8.68 -16.87
N SER A 273 -27.80 7.83 -15.85
CA SER A 273 -28.83 6.84 -15.56
C SER A 273 -30.01 7.59 -14.94
N HIS A 274 -30.84 8.17 -15.81
CA HIS A 274 -32.13 8.72 -15.40
C HIS A 274 -32.96 7.61 -14.73
N PRO A 275 -33.53 7.84 -13.54
CA PRO A 275 -34.49 6.91 -12.97
C PRO A 275 -35.76 6.98 -13.83
N GLY A 276 -36.08 5.86 -14.47
CA GLY A 276 -37.23 5.72 -15.35
C GLY A 276 -38.51 6.14 -14.66
N ASN A 277 -39.21 7.12 -15.25
CA ASN A 277 -40.61 7.32 -14.99
C ASN A 277 -41.38 6.38 -15.93
N SER A 278 -42.13 5.47 -15.31
CA SER A 278 -42.99 4.49 -15.97
C SER A 278 -44.32 5.12 -16.38
N LYS A 279 -44.98 4.47 -17.36
CA LYS A 279 -46.26 4.75 -18.04
C LYS A 279 -46.02 5.36 -19.43
N GLU A 280 -46.49 4.78 -20.54
CA GLU A 280 -47.77 4.09 -20.73
C GLU A 280 -47.71 3.12 -21.94
N ASP A 281 -48.60 2.13 -21.88
CA ASP A 281 -48.94 1.11 -22.89
C ASP A 281 -49.34 1.69 -24.27
N VAL A 282 -49.21 0.87 -25.33
CA VAL A 282 -50.35 0.33 -26.12
C VAL A 282 -49.85 -0.36 -27.42
N SER A 283 -50.05 -1.68 -27.43
CA SER A 283 -50.47 -2.58 -28.53
C SER A 283 -49.88 -2.49 -29.96
N GLY A 284 -49.59 -3.67 -30.54
CA GLY A 284 -49.92 -3.92 -31.96
C GLY A 284 -49.06 -4.90 -32.76
N HIS A 285 -49.51 -6.16 -32.82
CA HIS A 285 -49.45 -7.07 -33.99
C HIS A 285 -48.11 -7.74 -34.45
N ARG A 286 -47.96 -8.99 -33.99
CA ARG A 286 -47.84 -10.25 -34.78
C ARG A 286 -47.31 -10.17 -36.22
N ARG A 287 -46.20 -10.87 -36.49
CA ARG A 287 -46.09 -11.87 -37.59
C ARG A 287 -44.85 -12.77 -37.45
N THR A 288 -45.12 -14.05 -37.64
CA THR A 288 -44.24 -15.23 -37.73
C THR A 288 -43.53 -15.32 -39.08
N SER A 289 -42.28 -15.78 -39.10
CA SER A 289 -41.75 -16.70 -40.13
C SER A 289 -40.36 -17.22 -39.77
N GLN A 290 -40.24 -18.55 -39.75
CA GLN A 290 -39.00 -19.34 -39.77
C GLN A 290 -38.23 -19.09 -41.08
N ASP A 291 -36.90 -19.21 -41.10
CA ASP A 291 -36.20 -20.31 -41.82
C ASP A 291 -34.66 -20.26 -41.61
N ASN A 292 -34.06 -21.43 -41.79
CA ASN A 292 -32.69 -21.90 -41.62
C ASN A 292 -31.57 -21.15 -42.36
N GLY A 293 -30.32 -21.38 -41.90
CA GLY A 293 -29.16 -21.21 -42.78
C GLY A 293 -27.79 -21.24 -42.10
N SER A 294 -27.31 -22.43 -41.74
CA SER A 294 -25.89 -22.69 -41.41
C SER A 294 -24.97 -22.35 -42.58
N ARG A 295 -23.82 -21.69 -42.33
CA ARG A 295 -22.62 -21.78 -43.19
C ARG A 295 -21.35 -21.43 -42.42
N GLN A 296 -20.45 -22.42 -42.35
CA GLN A 296 -19.05 -22.32 -41.99
C GLN A 296 -18.26 -21.48 -43.01
N SER A 297 -17.23 -20.78 -42.52
CA SER A 297 -15.93 -20.50 -43.17
C SER A 297 -15.16 -19.51 -42.27
N THR A 298 -13.84 -19.42 -42.13
CA THR A 298 -12.65 -20.28 -42.22
C THR A 298 -11.56 -19.49 -41.46
N MET A 299 -10.58 -20.20 -40.90
CA MET A 299 -9.37 -19.65 -40.28
C MET A 299 -8.64 -18.61 -41.15
N VAL A 300 -8.08 -17.58 -40.51
CA VAL A 300 -6.71 -17.12 -40.80
C VAL A 300 -5.99 -16.82 -39.48
N LYS A 301 -5.04 -17.70 -39.14
CA LYS A 301 -3.95 -17.44 -38.18
C LYS A 301 -2.89 -16.58 -38.88
N ALA A 302 -2.35 -15.59 -38.18
CA ALA A 302 -1.03 -15.03 -38.49
C ALA A 302 -0.19 -15.04 -37.21
N ALA A 303 0.69 -16.04 -37.13
CA ALA A 303 1.85 -16.05 -36.24
C ALA A 303 3.07 -15.66 -37.09
N ARG A 304 3.90 -14.75 -36.58
CA ARG A 304 5.28 -14.51 -37.03
C ARG A 304 6.15 -14.46 -35.78
N THR A 305 6.78 -15.60 -35.47
CA THR A 305 8.20 -15.92 -35.69
C THR A 305 9.12 -15.20 -34.71
N GLY A 306 9.50 -15.94 -33.67
CA GLY A 306 10.77 -15.73 -32.99
C GLY A 306 11.91 -16.34 -33.80
N SER A 307 13.09 -15.73 -33.67
CA SER A 307 14.37 -16.37 -33.92
C SER A 307 15.18 -16.26 -32.62
N ALA A 308 15.48 -17.41 -32.05
CA ALA A 308 16.63 -17.61 -31.20
C ALA A 308 17.81 -18.02 -32.10
N GLU A 309 19.02 -17.54 -31.82
CA GLU A 309 20.15 -18.37 -31.37
C GLU A 309 21.49 -17.62 -31.42
N LYS A 310 22.22 -17.77 -30.29
CA LYS A 310 23.66 -18.03 -30.14
C LYS A 310 24.69 -17.02 -30.66
N ASN A 311 25.37 -16.36 -29.72
CA ASN A 311 26.64 -16.84 -29.14
C ASN A 311 26.78 -16.36 -27.70
#